data_AF-A0A1Q3PKC5-F1
#
_entry.id   AF-A0A1Q3PKC5-F1
#
_cell.length_a   1.000
_cell.length_b   1.000
_cell.length_c   1.000
_cell.angle_alpha   90.00
_cell.angle_beta   90.00
_cell.angle_gamma   90.00
#
_symmetry.space_group_name_H-M   'P 1'
#
loop_
_entity.id
_entity.type
_entity.pdbx_description
1 polymer ?
#
loop_
_entity_poly.entity_id
_entity_poly.type
_entity_poly.pdbx_seq_one_letter_code
_entity_poly.pdbx_strand_id
1 'polypeptide(L)'
;MWTALNSWTRPARPFQARTTFDKIAALGWITACDFESLFRWLEPRLTTMEFDAYQVSRMLGIQWEHFTYRSRVGQKDFFWHQGMRANDVALFLMLLEQIGFECDASYLINLLRPEILTKGKKALTRSELAITTFEKKRHRHGELYLLADREKNLPLESKIMGRITTRLGYGLTMKQNPDGQIVSICIRSPKQPRERPGTKMERCPDCGVSWEKGDPDSSYAHRQQHQKLMRYLHPQPHKQYLRAMQTEQMPGLVSWRSAGWKHREMHNRALAFKREMQYESCQWAAPGQPRDRDAVGYLVANEEGAIIGAYCFRERTRLNQSKQWTLDWIWICPKHRRMGHLARRWKGLREAFGDFAIEHPVSDEMKLFLSKQGDSALLSL
;
A
#
# COMPACT_ATOMS: atom_id res chain seq x y z
N MET A 1 -4.11 32.25 1.70
CA MET A 1 -4.60 31.76 0.38
C MET A 1 -5.79 32.55 -0.15
N TRP A 2 -6.92 32.64 0.55
CA TRP A 2 -8.10 33.41 0.10
C TRP A 2 -7.76 34.87 -0.25
N THR A 3 -7.07 35.57 0.65
CA THR A 3 -6.62 36.95 0.44
C THR A 3 -5.73 37.09 -0.79
N ALA A 4 -4.84 36.12 -1.03
CA ALA A 4 -4.01 36.08 -2.23
C ALA A 4 -4.89 36.01 -3.48
N LEU A 5 -5.79 35.01 -3.55
CA LEU A 5 -6.65 34.80 -4.72
C LEU A 5 -7.57 35.99 -5.02
N ASN A 6 -7.98 36.74 -3.99
CA ASN A 6 -8.81 37.94 -4.11
C ASN A 6 -8.01 39.23 -4.37
N SER A 7 -6.69 39.20 -4.24
CA SER A 7 -5.83 40.36 -4.52
C SER A 7 -5.57 40.53 -6.02
N TRP A 8 -5.54 41.78 -6.48
CA TRP A 8 -5.07 42.08 -7.82
C TRP A 8 -3.54 42.04 -7.88
N THR A 9 -3.02 41.49 -8.97
CA THR A 9 -1.58 41.41 -9.27
C THR A 9 -1.35 41.54 -10.77
N ARG A 10 -0.11 41.82 -11.15
CA ARG A 10 0.38 41.63 -12.52
C ARG A 10 0.17 40.15 -12.95
N PRO A 11 -0.10 39.91 -14.24
CA PRO A 11 -0.27 38.55 -14.77
C PRO A 11 1.04 37.75 -14.73
N ALA A 12 0.90 36.42 -14.71
CA ALA A 12 2.03 35.50 -14.78
C ALA A 12 2.91 35.74 -16.03
N ARG A 13 4.22 35.52 -15.88
CA ARG A 13 5.22 35.61 -16.94
C ARG A 13 5.93 34.26 -17.12
N PRO A 14 5.24 33.22 -17.59
CA PRO A 14 5.77 31.85 -17.66
C PRO A 14 7.00 31.73 -18.56
N PHE A 15 7.17 32.62 -19.55
CA PHE A 15 8.37 32.66 -20.38
C PHE A 15 9.65 32.96 -19.57
N GLN A 16 9.57 33.84 -18.56
CA GLN A 16 10.70 34.20 -17.71
C GLN A 16 11.09 33.08 -16.74
N ALA A 17 10.17 32.15 -16.47
CA ALA A 17 10.43 30.97 -15.64
C ALA A 17 11.14 29.82 -16.40
N ARG A 18 11.24 29.88 -17.73
CA ARG A 18 11.79 28.78 -18.55
C ARG A 18 13.22 28.42 -18.19
N THR A 19 14.10 29.40 -18.02
CA THR A 19 15.49 29.15 -17.62
C THR A 19 15.58 28.39 -16.29
N THR A 20 14.68 28.69 -15.35
CA THR A 20 14.60 27.93 -14.09
C THR A 20 14.07 26.52 -14.36
N PHE A 21 13.03 26.36 -15.16
CA PHE A 21 12.52 25.03 -15.53
C PHE A 21 13.55 24.15 -16.24
N ASP A 22 14.37 24.71 -17.14
CA ASP A 22 15.46 23.99 -17.80
C ASP A 22 16.48 23.49 -16.77
N LYS A 23 16.85 24.34 -15.80
CA LYS A 23 17.73 23.94 -14.69
C LYS A 23 17.11 22.83 -13.85
N ILE A 24 15.82 22.93 -13.51
CA ILE A 24 15.11 21.90 -12.74
C ILE A 24 15.12 20.56 -13.48
N ALA A 25 14.80 20.57 -14.78
CA ALA A 25 14.77 19.36 -15.59
C ALA A 25 16.17 18.75 -15.75
N ALA A 26 17.20 19.57 -15.94
CA ALA A 26 18.58 19.11 -16.10
C ALA A 26 19.18 18.56 -14.79
N LEU A 27 18.88 19.17 -13.65
CA LEU A 27 19.41 18.76 -12.35
C LEU A 27 18.57 17.68 -11.68
N GLY A 28 17.28 17.58 -12.04
CA GLY A 28 16.30 16.72 -11.37
C GLY A 28 15.81 17.27 -10.02
N TRP A 29 16.27 18.45 -9.61
CA TRP A 29 16.04 19.05 -8.29
C TRP A 29 15.93 20.56 -8.36
N ILE A 30 15.26 21.16 -7.37
CA ILE A 30 15.29 22.59 -7.08
C ILE A 30 15.60 22.83 -5.60
N THR A 31 16.37 23.88 -5.30
CA THR A 31 16.62 24.34 -3.92
C THR A 31 15.47 25.20 -3.41
N ALA A 32 15.39 25.42 -2.09
CA ALA A 32 14.36 26.30 -1.52
C ALA A 32 14.40 27.72 -2.09
N CYS A 33 15.61 28.31 -2.17
CA CYS A 33 15.79 29.67 -2.68
C CYS A 33 15.39 29.81 -4.16
N ASP A 34 15.75 28.84 -5.00
CA ASP A 34 15.37 28.84 -6.42
C ASP A 34 13.86 28.64 -6.58
N PHE A 35 13.26 27.83 -5.71
CA PHE A 35 11.82 27.55 -5.73
C PHE A 35 10.99 28.78 -5.35
N GLU A 36 11.38 29.52 -4.31
CA GLU A 36 10.75 30.79 -3.96
C GLU A 36 10.86 31.82 -5.09
N SER A 37 12.04 31.86 -5.73
CA SER A 37 12.30 32.77 -6.85
C SER A 37 11.41 32.48 -8.07
N LEU A 38 10.97 31.23 -8.23
CA LEU A 38 10.06 30.82 -9.30
C LEU A 38 8.70 31.55 -9.21
N PHE A 39 8.19 31.79 -7.99
CA PHE A 39 6.90 32.45 -7.80
C PHE A 39 6.92 33.93 -8.20
N ARG A 40 8.09 34.59 -8.23
CA ARG A 40 8.20 35.96 -8.74
C ARG A 40 7.72 36.08 -10.18
N TRP A 41 7.86 35.00 -10.96
CA TRP A 41 7.47 34.95 -12.36
C TRP A 41 6.10 34.32 -12.58
N LEU A 42 5.79 33.24 -11.85
CA LEU A 42 4.55 32.48 -12.05
C LEU A 42 3.38 33.10 -11.29
N GLU A 43 3.57 33.45 -10.02
CA GLU A 43 2.49 33.92 -9.17
C GLU A 43 3.00 34.93 -8.13
N PRO A 44 3.16 36.21 -8.52
CA PRO A 44 3.73 37.24 -7.65
C PRO A 44 2.97 37.43 -6.33
N ARG A 45 1.67 37.11 -6.28
CA ARG A 45 0.87 37.19 -5.05
C ARG A 45 1.40 36.32 -3.93
N LEU A 46 2.00 35.18 -4.28
CA LEU A 46 2.61 34.30 -3.30
C LEU A 46 3.93 34.86 -2.77
N THR A 47 4.60 35.76 -3.51
CA THR A 47 5.85 36.39 -3.03
C THR A 47 5.63 37.60 -2.13
N THR A 48 4.49 38.28 -2.27
CA THR A 48 4.14 39.48 -1.48
C THR A 48 3.45 39.15 -0.16
N MET A 49 3.04 37.90 0.02
CA MET A 49 2.41 37.41 1.25
C MET A 49 3.37 36.48 1.98
N GLU A 50 3.13 36.22 3.27
CA GLU A 50 3.83 35.17 4.04
C GLU A 50 3.45 33.77 3.53
N PHE A 51 3.80 33.46 2.28
CA PHE A 51 3.61 32.15 1.69
C PHE A 51 4.78 31.26 2.05
N ASP A 52 4.57 30.39 3.03
CA ASP A 52 5.52 29.34 3.36
C ASP A 52 5.35 28.16 2.39
N ALA A 53 6.19 28.13 1.36
CA ALA A 53 6.19 27.08 0.35
C ALA A 53 6.49 25.70 0.95
N TYR A 54 7.27 25.64 2.04
CA TYR A 54 7.58 24.40 2.75
C TYR A 54 6.35 23.87 3.49
N GLN A 55 5.65 24.68 4.27
CA GLN A 55 4.42 24.26 4.94
C GLN A 55 3.34 23.84 3.93
N VAL A 56 3.15 24.61 2.86
CA VAL A 56 2.17 24.29 1.82
C VAL A 56 2.52 22.98 1.12
N SER A 57 3.80 22.72 0.82
CA SER A 57 4.21 21.43 0.23
C SER A 57 3.88 20.25 1.14
N ARG A 58 4.10 20.38 2.46
CA ARG A 58 3.75 19.34 3.44
C ARG A 58 2.26 19.09 3.50
N MET A 59 1.44 20.15 3.47
CA MET A 59 -0.02 20.03 3.41
C MET A 59 -0.48 19.30 2.14
N LEU A 60 0.21 19.51 1.02
CA LEU A 60 -0.06 18.84 -0.25
C LEU A 60 0.52 17.41 -0.32
N GLY A 61 1.24 16.95 0.72
CA GLY A 61 1.90 15.65 0.76
C GLY A 61 3.11 15.56 -0.15
N ILE A 62 3.79 16.68 -0.39
CA ILE A 62 5.03 16.78 -1.15
C ILE A 62 6.18 16.98 -0.16
N GLN A 63 7.25 16.20 -0.32
CA GLN A 63 8.37 16.20 0.59
C GLN A 63 9.55 17.01 0.05
N TRP A 64 10.24 17.66 0.98
CA TRP A 64 11.59 18.19 0.76
C TRP A 64 12.59 17.15 1.24
N GLU A 65 13.59 16.85 0.42
CA GLU A 65 14.60 15.83 0.68
C GLU A 65 15.99 16.46 0.70
N HIS A 66 16.92 15.76 1.37
CA HIS A 66 18.33 16.09 1.27
C HIS A 66 18.92 15.41 0.04
N PHE A 67 19.65 16.15 -0.78
CA PHE A 67 20.33 15.65 -1.97
C PHE A 67 21.74 16.23 -2.05
N THR A 68 22.60 15.60 -2.84
CA THR A 68 23.94 16.11 -3.13
C THR A 68 24.19 16.02 -4.63
N TYR A 69 24.94 16.98 -5.17
CA TYR A 69 25.36 16.91 -6.55
C TYR A 69 26.43 15.85 -6.72
N ARG A 70 26.45 15.20 -7.88
CA ARG A 70 27.50 14.24 -8.20
C ARG A 70 28.86 14.92 -8.11
N SER A 71 29.71 14.46 -7.19
CA SER A 71 31.04 15.03 -7.04
C SER A 71 31.88 14.81 -8.30
N ARG A 72 32.58 15.86 -8.75
CA ARG A 72 33.49 15.81 -9.90
C ARG A 72 34.88 15.29 -9.53
N VAL A 73 35.21 15.30 -8.25
CA VAL A 73 36.49 14.88 -7.68
C VAL A 73 36.17 13.90 -6.55
N GLY A 74 36.94 12.81 -6.40
CA GLY A 74 36.72 11.80 -5.34
C GLY A 74 36.98 12.34 -3.93
N GLN A 75 36.18 13.30 -3.48
CA GLN A 75 36.25 13.88 -2.14
C GLN A 75 35.55 12.97 -1.13
N LYS A 76 36.05 13.02 0.12
CA LYS A 76 35.56 12.24 1.26
C LYS A 76 34.30 12.85 1.90
N ASP A 77 34.06 14.14 1.70
CA ASP A 77 32.96 14.88 2.32
C ASP A 77 31.92 15.31 1.28
N PHE A 78 30.64 15.13 1.63
CA PHE A 78 29.50 15.51 0.78
C PHE A 78 28.81 16.72 1.38
N PHE A 79 28.54 17.73 0.55
CA PHE A 79 27.68 18.83 0.93
C PHE A 79 26.22 18.46 0.62
N TRP A 80 25.39 18.45 1.66
CA TRP A 80 23.96 18.16 1.55
C TRP A 80 23.18 19.45 1.30
N HIS A 81 22.36 19.44 0.25
CA HIS A 81 21.39 20.47 -0.06
C HIS A 81 19.99 19.99 0.34
N GLN A 82 19.11 20.89 0.74
CA GLN A 82 17.69 20.60 0.88
C GLN A 82 16.95 21.06 -0.39
N GLY A 83 16.11 20.19 -0.96
CA GLY A 83 15.42 20.50 -2.19
C GLY A 83 14.20 19.63 -2.48
N MET A 84 13.53 19.95 -3.57
CA MET A 84 12.36 19.23 -4.09
C MET A 84 12.69 18.61 -5.44
N ARG A 85 12.24 17.37 -5.67
CA ARG A 85 12.46 16.68 -6.96
C ARG A 85 11.72 17.39 -8.08
N ALA A 86 12.27 17.37 -9.29
CA ALA A 86 11.66 18.01 -10.46
C ALA A 86 10.21 17.57 -10.72
N ASN A 87 9.92 16.27 -10.56
CA ASN A 87 8.58 15.73 -10.70
C ASN A 87 7.61 16.31 -9.65
N ASP A 88 8.09 16.48 -8.42
CA ASP A 88 7.30 17.02 -7.31
C ASP A 88 7.07 18.52 -7.45
N VAL A 89 8.02 19.27 -8.04
CA VAL A 89 7.82 20.66 -8.43
C VAL A 89 6.68 20.78 -9.43
N ALA A 90 6.65 19.94 -10.46
CA ALA A 90 5.57 19.93 -11.44
C ALA A 90 4.21 19.62 -10.76
N LEU A 91 4.17 18.62 -9.86
CA LEU A 91 2.97 18.31 -9.08
C LEU A 91 2.54 19.52 -8.22
N PHE A 92 3.47 20.19 -7.54
CA PHE A 92 3.17 21.35 -6.70
C PHE A 92 2.51 22.47 -7.50
N LEU A 93 3.09 22.84 -8.65
CA LEU A 93 2.55 23.87 -9.52
C LEU A 93 1.17 23.49 -10.07
N MET A 94 0.97 22.23 -10.47
CA MET A 94 -0.34 21.71 -10.88
C MET A 94 -1.39 21.83 -9.78
N LEU A 95 -1.04 21.54 -8.52
CA LEU A 95 -1.97 21.64 -7.39
C LEU A 95 -2.31 23.10 -7.07
N LEU A 96 -1.34 24.02 -7.15
CA LEU A 96 -1.62 25.46 -7.04
C LEU A 96 -2.52 25.97 -8.16
N GLU A 97 -2.32 25.50 -9.40
CA GLU A 97 -3.20 25.82 -10.52
C GLU A 97 -4.63 25.29 -10.29
N GLN A 98 -4.78 24.10 -9.71
CA GLN A 98 -6.09 23.54 -9.32
C GLN A 98 -6.78 24.34 -8.21
N ILE A 99 -6.01 25.06 -7.39
CA ILE A 99 -6.53 25.98 -6.38
C ILE A 99 -6.95 27.32 -7.00
N GLY A 100 -6.47 27.63 -8.21
CA GLY A 100 -6.83 28.83 -8.98
C GLY A 100 -5.70 29.86 -9.12
N PHE A 101 -4.47 29.53 -8.72
CA PHE A 101 -3.29 30.36 -8.99
C PHE A 101 -2.79 30.20 -10.43
N GLU A 102 -2.08 31.20 -10.95
CA GLU A 102 -1.57 31.23 -12.32
C GLU A 102 -0.22 30.47 -12.46
N CYS A 103 -0.16 29.24 -11.93
CA CYS A 103 1.06 28.42 -11.88
C CYS A 103 1.15 27.42 -13.05
N ASP A 104 1.36 27.91 -14.28
CA ASP A 104 1.44 27.04 -15.45
C ASP A 104 2.70 26.14 -15.45
N ALA A 105 2.49 24.84 -15.21
CA ALA A 105 3.53 23.82 -15.20
C ALA A 105 3.84 23.20 -16.58
N SER A 106 3.14 23.60 -17.65
CA SER A 106 3.16 22.90 -18.94
C SER A 106 4.56 22.74 -19.54
N TYR A 107 5.39 23.77 -19.42
CA TYR A 107 6.75 23.74 -19.96
C TYR A 107 7.62 22.69 -19.26
N LEU A 108 7.65 22.71 -17.92
CA LEU A 108 8.39 21.73 -17.13
C LEU A 108 7.88 20.30 -17.38
N ILE A 109 6.55 20.12 -17.46
CA ILE A 109 5.92 18.83 -17.78
C ILE A 109 6.41 18.28 -19.13
N ASN A 110 6.53 19.12 -20.15
CA ASN A 110 7.02 18.71 -21.47
C ASN A 110 8.49 18.27 -21.44
N LEU A 111 9.32 18.86 -20.57
CA LEU A 111 10.71 18.45 -20.37
C LEU A 111 10.81 17.10 -19.64
N LEU A 112 9.98 16.88 -18.62
CA LEU A 112 10.06 15.68 -17.76
C LEU A 112 9.35 14.46 -18.34
N ARG A 113 8.29 14.66 -19.13
CA ARG A 113 7.42 13.57 -19.63
C ARG A 113 8.18 12.49 -20.43
N PRO A 114 9.15 12.80 -21.33
CA PRO A 114 9.84 11.78 -22.11
C PRO A 114 10.56 10.73 -21.25
N GLU A 115 11.21 11.16 -20.17
CA GLU A 115 11.92 10.26 -19.25
C GLU A 115 10.95 9.35 -18.49
N ILE A 116 9.81 9.90 -18.05
CA ILE A 116 8.77 9.14 -17.33
C ILE A 116 8.13 8.07 -18.21
N LEU A 117 7.94 8.37 -19.50
CA LEU A 117 7.33 7.46 -20.49
C LEU A 117 8.31 6.46 -21.11
N THR A 118 9.54 6.35 -20.59
CA THR A 118 10.53 5.38 -21.08
C THR A 118 9.98 3.95 -21.04
N LYS A 119 10.20 3.19 -22.11
CA LYS A 119 9.76 1.79 -22.24
C LYS A 119 10.33 0.94 -21.10
N GLY A 120 9.46 0.46 -20.21
CA GLY A 120 9.82 -0.48 -19.14
C GLY A 120 9.37 -0.06 -17.74
N LYS A 121 9.06 1.23 -17.52
CA LYS A 121 8.58 1.70 -16.21
C LYS A 121 7.11 1.30 -16.00
N LYS A 122 6.88 0.35 -15.08
CA LYS A 122 5.54 -0.18 -14.76
C LYS A 122 4.88 0.48 -13.55
N ALA A 123 5.68 1.10 -12.68
CA ALA A 123 5.21 1.79 -11.49
C ALA A 123 5.51 3.27 -11.62
N LEU A 124 4.52 4.10 -11.34
CA LEU A 124 4.63 5.56 -11.36
C LEU A 124 4.41 6.09 -9.95
N THR A 125 5.19 7.08 -9.55
CA THR A 125 4.90 7.86 -8.35
C THR A 125 3.66 8.74 -8.57
N ARG A 126 3.12 9.32 -7.49
CA ARG A 126 1.98 10.27 -7.56
C ARG A 126 2.26 11.41 -8.54
N SER A 127 3.47 11.97 -8.47
CA SER A 127 3.90 13.10 -9.28
C SER A 127 4.07 12.72 -10.75
N GLU A 128 4.62 11.54 -11.03
CA GLU A 128 4.74 11.01 -12.38
C GLU A 128 3.37 10.68 -13.02
N LEU A 129 2.45 10.12 -12.24
CA LEU A 129 1.07 9.89 -12.68
C LEU A 129 0.36 11.22 -13.01
N ALA A 130 0.59 12.26 -12.19
CA ALA A 130 0.05 13.59 -12.44
C ALA A 130 0.60 14.18 -13.75
N ILE A 131 1.92 14.14 -13.97
CA ILE A 131 2.59 14.63 -15.18
C ILE A 131 2.08 13.92 -16.44
N THR A 132 1.93 12.59 -16.40
CA THR A 132 1.46 11.78 -17.55
C THR A 132 -0.02 11.98 -17.87
N THR A 133 -0.83 12.42 -16.89
CA THR A 133 -2.26 12.67 -17.08
C THR A 133 -2.64 14.15 -17.18
N PHE A 134 -1.64 15.04 -17.13
CA PHE A 134 -1.82 16.50 -17.06
C PHE A 134 -2.79 17.03 -18.10
N GLU A 135 -2.51 16.84 -19.40
CA GLU A 135 -3.36 17.39 -20.48
C GLU A 135 -4.82 16.90 -20.42
N LYS A 136 -5.02 15.65 -20.00
CA LYS A 136 -6.36 15.06 -19.91
C LYS A 136 -7.17 15.64 -18.75
N LYS A 137 -6.49 16.01 -17.65
CA LYS A 137 -7.09 16.45 -16.38
C LYS A 137 -6.97 17.95 -16.10
N ARG A 138 -6.15 18.69 -16.84
CA ARG A 138 -5.92 20.13 -16.62
C ARG A 138 -7.25 20.87 -16.71
N HIS A 139 -7.54 21.67 -15.68
CA HIS A 139 -8.80 22.41 -15.54
C HIS A 139 -10.07 21.55 -15.50
N ARG A 140 -9.94 20.23 -15.27
CA ARG A 140 -11.04 19.25 -15.22
C ARG A 140 -10.93 18.42 -13.94
N HIS A 141 -11.45 18.96 -12.85
CA HIS A 141 -11.56 18.23 -11.59
C HIS A 141 -12.88 18.53 -10.89
N GLY A 142 -13.31 17.61 -10.02
CA GLY A 142 -14.49 17.81 -9.19
C GLY A 142 -14.31 18.94 -8.19
N GLU A 143 -15.28 19.14 -7.31
CA GLU A 143 -15.16 20.14 -6.26
C GLU A 143 -13.99 19.81 -5.32
N LEU A 144 -13.07 20.77 -5.17
CA LEU A 144 -11.96 20.68 -4.23
C LEU A 144 -12.30 21.50 -2.99
N TYR A 145 -12.18 20.89 -1.81
CA TYR A 145 -12.45 21.53 -0.54
C TYR A 145 -11.16 21.73 0.24
N LEU A 146 -10.83 22.98 0.56
CA LEU A 146 -9.81 23.33 1.54
C LEU A 146 -10.53 23.56 2.86
N LEU A 147 -10.29 22.70 3.85
CA LEU A 147 -10.90 22.78 5.18
C LEU A 147 -9.90 23.41 6.16
N ALA A 148 -10.41 24.26 7.05
CA ALA A 148 -9.59 24.89 8.09
C ALA A 148 -9.17 23.89 9.17
N ASP A 149 -10.02 22.89 9.47
CA ASP A 149 -9.72 21.83 10.42
C ASP A 149 -9.78 20.44 9.75
N ARG A 150 -8.98 19.50 10.26
CA ARG A 150 -8.88 18.14 9.71
C ARG A 150 -10.07 17.25 10.07
N GLU A 151 -10.82 17.62 11.11
CA GLU A 151 -12.00 16.87 11.54
C GLU A 151 -13.19 17.11 10.60
N LYS A 152 -13.70 16.00 10.05
CA LYS A 152 -14.48 15.90 8.80
C LYS A 152 -15.89 16.54 8.79
N ASN A 153 -16.24 17.39 9.73
CA ASN A 153 -17.58 17.97 9.76
C ASN A 153 -17.52 19.43 9.31
N LEU A 154 -17.92 19.67 8.05
CA LEU A 154 -18.46 20.97 7.68
C LEU A 154 -19.58 21.27 8.68
N PRO A 155 -19.49 22.34 9.48
CA PRO A 155 -20.53 22.70 10.43
C PRO A 155 -21.85 22.83 9.67
N LEU A 156 -22.89 22.17 10.20
CA LEU A 156 -24.24 22.15 9.64
C LEU A 156 -24.76 23.56 9.37
N GLU A 157 -24.30 24.52 10.18
CA GLU A 157 -24.57 25.94 10.04
C GLU A 157 -23.31 26.66 9.56
N SER A 158 -23.16 26.83 8.25
CA SER A 158 -22.12 27.68 7.68
C SER A 158 -22.69 28.58 6.59
N LYS A 159 -22.35 29.87 6.63
CA LYS A 159 -22.83 30.87 5.66
C LYS A 159 -21.80 31.11 4.58
N ILE A 160 -22.27 31.25 3.34
CA ILE A 160 -21.41 31.69 2.23
C ILE A 160 -21.05 33.15 2.44
N MET A 161 -19.75 33.43 2.50
CA MET A 161 -19.25 34.79 2.75
C MET A 161 -18.68 35.48 1.52
N GLY A 162 -18.17 34.72 0.57
CA GLY A 162 -17.61 35.29 -0.64
C GLY A 162 -17.61 34.29 -1.78
N ARG A 163 -17.77 34.82 -2.99
CA ARG A 163 -17.56 34.11 -4.23
C ARG A 163 -16.61 34.90 -5.10
N ILE A 164 -15.58 34.24 -5.61
CA ILE A 164 -14.63 34.84 -6.54
C ILE A 164 -14.47 33.93 -7.75
N THR A 165 -14.22 34.52 -8.92
CA THR A 165 -13.82 33.77 -10.12
C THR A 165 -12.41 34.21 -10.49
N THR A 166 -11.50 33.25 -10.61
CA THR A 166 -10.11 33.54 -10.99
C THR A 166 -10.00 33.83 -12.48
N ARG A 167 -8.85 34.38 -12.93
CA ARG A 167 -8.59 34.62 -14.36
C ARG A 167 -8.64 33.35 -15.21
N LEU A 168 -8.30 32.20 -14.62
CA LEU A 168 -8.36 30.89 -15.26
C LEU A 168 -9.78 30.28 -15.27
N GLY A 169 -10.78 31.01 -14.75
CA GLY A 169 -12.19 30.59 -14.74
C GLY A 169 -12.57 29.67 -13.57
N TYR A 170 -11.69 29.46 -12.59
CA TYR A 170 -12.03 28.69 -11.39
C TYR A 170 -12.96 29.50 -10.51
N GLY A 171 -14.08 28.89 -10.09
CA GLY A 171 -15.02 29.49 -9.15
C GLY A 171 -14.71 29.05 -7.73
N LEU A 172 -14.50 30.00 -6.82
CA LEU A 172 -14.25 29.73 -5.41
C LEU A 172 -15.38 30.27 -4.54
N THR A 173 -15.78 29.48 -3.55
CA THR A 173 -16.78 29.85 -2.55
C THR A 173 -16.21 29.66 -1.15
N MET A 174 -16.15 30.72 -0.36
CA MET A 174 -15.72 30.67 1.03
C MET A 174 -16.93 30.58 1.96
N LYS A 175 -16.85 29.69 2.95
CA LYS A 175 -17.85 29.54 4.01
C LYS A 175 -17.24 29.84 5.38
N GLN A 176 -18.04 30.45 6.24
CA GLN A 176 -17.69 30.84 7.59
C GLN A 176 -18.74 30.32 8.57
N ASN A 177 -18.31 30.00 9.78
CA ASN A 177 -19.18 29.66 10.90
C ASN A 177 -19.88 30.90 11.47
N PRO A 178 -20.93 30.71 12.29
CA PRO A 178 -21.58 31.78 13.03
C PRO A 178 -20.59 32.61 13.87
N ASP A 179 -19.55 31.95 14.41
CA ASP A 179 -18.49 32.58 15.22
C ASP A 179 -17.49 33.43 14.40
N GLY A 180 -17.69 33.57 13.10
CA GLY A 180 -16.80 34.36 12.26
C GLY A 180 -15.48 33.65 11.92
N GLN A 181 -15.37 32.33 12.07
CA GLN A 181 -14.20 31.56 11.64
C GLN A 181 -14.38 30.96 10.24
N ILE A 182 -13.35 31.06 9.39
CA ILE A 182 -13.37 30.45 8.06
C ILE A 182 -13.31 28.93 8.21
N VAL A 183 -14.28 28.24 7.64
CA VAL A 183 -14.40 26.78 7.73
C VAL A 183 -13.84 26.12 6.49
N SER A 184 -14.24 26.62 5.32
CA SER A 184 -13.94 25.96 4.07
C SER A 184 -13.89 26.92 2.90
N ILE A 185 -13.06 26.55 1.93
CA ILE A 185 -13.04 27.12 0.59
C ILE A 185 -13.32 25.98 -0.38
N CYS A 186 -14.44 26.07 -1.09
CA CYS A 186 -14.78 25.16 -2.19
C CYS A 186 -14.31 25.76 -3.51
N ILE A 187 -13.55 25.00 -4.29
CA ILE A 187 -12.98 25.39 -5.59
C ILE A 187 -13.59 24.50 -6.67
N ARG A 188 -14.17 25.12 -7.68
CA ARG A 188 -14.77 24.47 -8.84
C ARG A 188 -13.93 24.75 -10.07
N SER A 189 -13.61 23.69 -10.80
CA SER A 189 -12.87 23.80 -12.05
C SER A 189 -13.75 24.39 -13.16
N PRO A 190 -13.15 25.09 -14.15
CA PRO A 190 -13.91 25.73 -15.22
C PRO A 190 -14.52 24.73 -16.21
N LYS A 191 -14.00 23.50 -16.27
CA LYS A 191 -14.50 22.45 -17.17
C LYS A 191 -14.99 21.27 -16.36
N GLN A 192 -16.17 20.78 -16.68
CA GLN A 192 -16.73 19.61 -16.01
C GLN A 192 -15.77 18.40 -16.09
N PRO A 193 -15.63 17.62 -15.02
CA PRO A 193 -14.94 16.35 -15.06
C PRO A 193 -15.57 15.45 -16.12
N ARG A 194 -14.77 14.60 -16.77
CA ARG A 194 -15.34 13.50 -17.53
C ARG A 194 -15.87 12.47 -16.53
N GLU A 195 -17.18 12.28 -16.49
CA GLU A 195 -17.79 11.18 -15.75
C GLU A 195 -17.26 9.85 -16.31
N ARG A 196 -16.70 9.02 -15.43
CA ARG A 196 -16.45 7.62 -15.76
C ARG A 196 -17.75 6.87 -15.53
N PRO A 197 -18.24 6.08 -16.50
CA PRO A 197 -19.48 5.35 -16.31
C PRO A 197 -19.35 4.34 -15.16
N GLY A 198 -20.24 4.46 -14.18
CA GLY A 198 -20.79 3.35 -13.40
C GLY A 198 -19.83 2.45 -12.64
N THR A 199 -18.70 2.95 -12.13
CA THR A 199 -17.86 2.14 -11.24
C THR A 199 -18.58 1.86 -9.93
N LYS A 200 -18.77 0.59 -9.60
CA LYS A 200 -19.38 0.17 -8.32
C LYS A 200 -18.36 -0.61 -7.51
N MET A 201 -18.25 -0.27 -6.23
CA MET A 201 -17.47 -1.07 -5.29
C MET A 201 -18.22 -2.39 -5.04
N GLU A 202 -17.62 -3.52 -5.42
CA GLU A 202 -18.16 -4.86 -5.19
C GLU A 202 -17.16 -5.69 -4.38
N ARG A 203 -17.66 -6.57 -3.50
CA ARG A 203 -16.84 -7.53 -2.77
C ARG A 203 -16.88 -8.88 -3.49
N CYS A 204 -15.71 -9.42 -3.84
CA CYS A 204 -15.64 -10.73 -4.48
C CYS A 204 -16.13 -11.83 -3.53
N PRO A 205 -17.08 -12.70 -3.94
CA PRO A 205 -17.62 -13.76 -3.08
C PRO A 205 -16.60 -14.85 -2.75
N ASP A 206 -15.61 -15.10 -3.63
CA ASP A 206 -14.64 -16.18 -3.44
C ASP A 206 -13.45 -15.74 -2.59
N CYS A 207 -12.86 -14.57 -2.89
CA CYS A 207 -11.64 -14.09 -2.24
C CYS A 207 -11.89 -13.08 -1.12
N GLY A 208 -13.10 -12.50 -1.04
CA GLY A 208 -13.49 -11.52 -0.03
C GLY A 208 -12.91 -10.12 -0.21
N VAL A 209 -12.12 -9.87 -1.25
CA VAL A 209 -11.49 -8.56 -1.56
C VAL A 209 -12.50 -7.64 -2.26
N SER A 210 -12.55 -6.38 -1.85
CA SER A 210 -13.35 -5.35 -2.51
C SER A 210 -12.59 -4.74 -3.70
N TRP A 211 -13.29 -4.51 -4.81
CA TRP A 211 -12.74 -3.92 -6.02
C TRP A 211 -13.79 -3.07 -6.75
N GLU A 212 -13.32 -2.15 -7.61
CA GLU A 212 -14.19 -1.27 -8.40
C GLU A 212 -14.51 -1.92 -9.73
N LYS A 213 -15.72 -2.44 -9.85
CA LYS A 213 -16.21 -3.04 -11.09
C LYS A 213 -16.45 -1.97 -12.14
N GLY A 214 -15.85 -2.17 -13.32
CA GLY A 214 -15.86 -1.18 -14.41
C GLY A 214 -14.56 -0.39 -14.52
N ASP A 215 -13.70 -0.40 -13.50
CA ASP A 215 -12.35 0.18 -13.58
C ASP A 215 -11.33 -0.89 -14.01
N PRO A 216 -10.68 -0.76 -15.19
CA PRO A 216 -9.77 -1.77 -15.71
C PRO A 216 -8.59 -2.07 -14.78
N ASP A 217 -8.05 -1.06 -14.11
CA ASP A 217 -6.88 -1.17 -13.23
C ASP A 217 -7.25 -1.89 -11.93
N SER A 218 -8.36 -1.50 -11.29
CA SER A 218 -8.93 -2.18 -10.13
C SER A 218 -9.28 -3.64 -10.45
N SER A 219 -9.88 -3.89 -11.63
CA SER A 219 -10.16 -5.25 -12.12
C SER A 219 -8.89 -6.09 -12.27
N TYR A 220 -7.82 -5.51 -12.81
CA TYR A 220 -6.54 -6.18 -13.00
C TYR A 220 -5.86 -6.51 -11.65
N ALA A 221 -5.83 -5.55 -10.73
CA ALA A 221 -5.32 -5.74 -9.38
C ALA A 221 -6.09 -6.85 -8.64
N HIS A 222 -7.43 -6.84 -8.73
CA HIS A 222 -8.26 -7.90 -8.20
C HIS A 222 -7.89 -9.26 -8.78
N ARG A 223 -7.77 -9.41 -10.10
CA ARG A 223 -7.38 -10.70 -10.72
C ARG A 223 -6.04 -11.22 -10.19
N GLN A 224 -5.04 -10.36 -10.05
CA GLN A 224 -3.74 -10.78 -9.50
C GLN A 224 -3.85 -11.26 -8.05
N GLN A 225 -4.60 -10.53 -7.22
CA GLN A 225 -4.80 -10.91 -5.83
C GLN A 225 -5.64 -12.18 -5.71
N HIS A 226 -6.72 -12.27 -6.49
CA HIS A 226 -7.59 -13.44 -6.58
C HIS A 226 -6.79 -14.68 -6.92
N GLN A 227 -5.94 -14.65 -7.96
CA GLN A 227 -5.07 -15.78 -8.31
C GLN A 227 -4.14 -16.20 -7.15
N LYS A 228 -3.60 -15.25 -6.38
CA LYS A 228 -2.74 -15.54 -5.22
C LYS A 228 -3.52 -16.18 -4.08
N LEU A 229 -4.73 -15.68 -3.80
CA LEU A 229 -5.58 -16.15 -2.70
C LEU A 229 -6.22 -17.52 -3.00
N MET A 230 -6.69 -17.72 -4.24
CA MET A 230 -7.38 -18.96 -4.64
C MET A 230 -6.49 -20.19 -4.52
N ARG A 231 -5.17 -20.07 -4.71
CA ARG A 231 -4.23 -21.19 -4.59
C ARG A 231 -4.33 -21.95 -3.26
N TYR A 232 -4.71 -21.28 -2.17
CA TYR A 232 -4.84 -21.91 -0.86
C TYR A 232 -6.27 -21.93 -0.34
N LEU A 233 -7.17 -21.04 -0.78
CA LEU A 233 -8.60 -21.10 -0.46
C LEU A 233 -9.33 -22.22 -1.22
N HIS A 234 -8.83 -22.56 -2.41
CA HIS A 234 -9.33 -23.63 -3.28
C HIS A 234 -8.18 -24.48 -3.81
N PRO A 235 -7.53 -25.27 -2.93
CA PRO A 235 -6.41 -26.09 -3.32
C PRO A 235 -6.86 -27.13 -4.35
N GLN A 236 -6.13 -27.22 -5.45
CA GLN A 236 -6.34 -28.24 -6.48
C GLN A 236 -5.43 -29.46 -6.21
N PRO A 237 -5.76 -30.65 -6.75
CA PRO A 237 -4.93 -31.84 -6.65
C PRO A 237 -3.46 -31.57 -7.02
N HIS A 238 -2.53 -31.95 -6.13
CA HIS A 238 -1.11 -31.69 -6.35
C HIS A 238 -0.42 -32.92 -6.96
N LYS A 239 0.05 -32.80 -8.20
CA LYS A 239 0.63 -33.92 -8.98
C LYS A 239 1.72 -34.70 -8.22
N GLN A 240 2.61 -34.01 -7.51
CA GLN A 240 3.69 -34.69 -6.76
C GLN A 240 3.18 -35.31 -5.46
N TYR A 241 2.11 -34.78 -4.88
CA TYR A 241 1.50 -35.38 -3.69
C TYR A 241 0.76 -36.66 -4.06
N LEU A 242 0.03 -36.66 -5.16
CA LEU A 242 -0.61 -37.87 -5.71
C LEU A 242 0.41 -38.98 -5.98
N ARG A 243 1.59 -38.65 -6.52
CA ARG A 243 2.69 -39.63 -6.68
C ARG A 243 3.20 -40.13 -5.32
N ALA A 244 3.43 -39.22 -4.37
CA ALA A 244 3.87 -39.60 -3.03
C ALA A 244 2.87 -40.53 -2.34
N MET A 245 1.55 -40.34 -2.54
CA MET A 245 0.52 -41.24 -2.00
C MET A 245 0.63 -42.68 -2.52
N GLN A 246 1.21 -42.88 -3.69
CA GLN A 246 1.39 -44.21 -4.28
C GLN A 246 2.71 -44.87 -3.84
N THR A 247 3.72 -44.07 -3.50
CA THR A 247 5.10 -44.56 -3.31
C THR A 247 5.60 -44.46 -1.87
N GLU A 248 5.02 -43.60 -1.03
CA GLU A 248 5.48 -43.33 0.32
C GLU A 248 4.46 -43.80 1.35
N GLN A 249 4.92 -44.41 2.45
CA GLN A 249 4.05 -44.80 3.58
C GLN A 249 3.44 -43.57 4.28
N MET A 250 4.17 -42.45 4.33
CA MET A 250 3.72 -41.19 4.91
C MET A 250 3.90 -40.03 3.92
N PRO A 251 3.02 -39.89 2.91
CA PRO A 251 3.16 -38.88 1.85
C PRO A 251 3.16 -37.44 2.40
N GLY A 252 2.46 -37.21 3.51
CA GLY A 252 2.37 -35.91 4.16
C GLY A 252 3.60 -35.52 4.98
N LEU A 253 4.47 -36.46 5.38
CA LEU A 253 5.59 -36.16 6.28
C LEU A 253 6.64 -35.27 5.59
N VAL A 254 7.06 -34.22 6.30
CA VAL A 254 8.08 -33.26 5.88
C VAL A 254 9.15 -33.14 6.97
N SER A 255 10.31 -33.75 6.74
CA SER A 255 11.50 -33.59 7.56
C SER A 255 12.54 -32.75 6.83
N TRP A 256 13.66 -32.43 7.46
CA TRP A 256 14.77 -31.71 6.82
C TRP A 256 15.32 -32.39 5.56
N ARG A 257 15.13 -33.71 5.41
CA ARG A 257 15.53 -34.52 4.23
C ARG A 257 14.51 -34.53 3.11
N SER A 258 13.30 -34.02 3.32
CA SER A 258 12.23 -34.10 2.34
C SER A 258 12.52 -33.30 1.06
N ALA A 259 11.86 -33.68 -0.03
CA ALA A 259 11.99 -33.01 -1.31
C ALA A 259 11.58 -31.52 -1.23
N GLY A 260 12.22 -30.69 -2.05
CA GLY A 260 12.00 -29.23 -2.02
C GLY A 260 10.55 -28.80 -2.27
N TRP A 261 9.76 -29.60 -2.99
CA TRP A 261 8.34 -29.32 -3.20
C TRP A 261 7.52 -29.43 -1.90
N LYS A 262 7.84 -30.37 -1.01
CA LYS A 262 7.17 -30.51 0.29
C LYS A 262 7.44 -29.28 1.17
N HIS A 263 8.69 -28.81 1.22
CA HIS A 263 9.03 -27.58 1.93
C HIS A 263 8.36 -26.34 1.33
N ARG A 264 8.21 -26.26 0.01
CA ARG A 264 7.48 -25.18 -0.67
C ARG A 264 6.01 -25.18 -0.26
N GLU A 265 5.36 -26.34 -0.26
CA GLU A 265 3.95 -26.45 0.12
C GLU A 265 3.74 -26.16 1.62
N MET A 266 4.65 -26.60 2.49
CA MET A 266 4.66 -26.22 3.91
C MET A 266 4.79 -24.71 4.09
N HIS A 267 5.77 -24.07 3.43
CA HIS A 267 5.97 -22.63 3.49
C HIS A 267 4.73 -21.84 3.03
N ASN A 268 4.09 -22.29 1.95
CA ASN A 268 2.88 -21.66 1.44
C ASN A 268 1.74 -21.66 2.48
N ARG A 269 1.60 -22.74 3.27
CA ARG A 269 0.58 -22.83 4.34
C ARG A 269 0.99 -22.06 5.59
N ALA A 270 2.28 -22.07 5.95
CA ALA A 270 2.81 -21.22 7.02
C ALA A 270 2.57 -19.73 6.71
N LEU A 271 2.71 -19.31 5.44
CA LEU A 271 2.42 -17.94 5.02
C LEU A 271 0.92 -17.61 5.10
N ALA A 272 0.04 -18.58 4.81
CA ALA A 272 -1.40 -18.40 5.01
C ALA A 272 -1.76 -18.27 6.48
N PHE A 273 -1.18 -19.13 7.34
CA PHE A 273 -1.28 -19.04 8.80
C PHE A 273 -0.80 -17.68 9.33
N LYS A 274 0.39 -17.24 8.91
CA LYS A 274 0.96 -15.94 9.27
C LYS A 274 0.00 -14.79 8.94
N ARG A 275 -0.59 -14.79 7.75
CA ARG A 275 -1.53 -13.73 7.31
C ARG A 275 -2.82 -13.74 8.11
N GLU A 276 -3.31 -14.92 8.45
CA GLU A 276 -4.57 -15.09 9.17
C GLU A 276 -4.42 -14.74 10.66
N MET A 277 -3.34 -15.20 11.29
CA MET A 277 -3.04 -14.96 12.72
C MET A 277 -2.20 -13.69 12.97
N GLN A 278 -1.86 -12.95 11.90
CA GLN A 278 -1.10 -11.69 11.94
C GLN A 278 0.28 -11.75 12.61
N TYR A 279 1.00 -12.87 12.47
CA TYR A 279 2.38 -12.98 12.96
C TYR A 279 3.34 -12.09 12.15
N GLU A 280 4.39 -11.60 12.81
CA GLU A 280 5.44 -10.80 12.17
C GLU A 280 6.36 -11.66 11.28
N SER A 281 6.65 -12.90 11.68
CA SER A 281 7.53 -13.84 10.99
C SER A 281 6.77 -15.07 10.47
N CYS A 282 7.36 -15.77 9.49
CA CYS A 282 6.81 -17.02 8.96
C CYS A 282 7.41 -18.20 9.72
N GLN A 283 6.57 -19.12 10.17
CA GLN A 283 6.94 -20.24 11.05
C GLN A 283 7.68 -21.37 10.31
N TRP A 284 7.78 -21.27 8.97
CA TRP A 284 8.49 -22.23 8.13
C TRP A 284 9.36 -21.51 7.10
N ALA A 285 10.62 -21.95 6.97
CA ALA A 285 11.61 -21.32 6.10
C ALA A 285 11.17 -21.27 4.63
N ALA A 286 11.51 -20.17 3.94
CA ALA A 286 11.25 -20.03 2.51
C ALA A 286 12.10 -21.01 1.68
N PRO A 287 11.66 -21.38 0.47
CA PRO A 287 12.48 -22.21 -0.42
C PRO A 287 13.88 -21.61 -0.64
N GLY A 288 14.93 -22.42 -0.44
CA GLY A 288 16.33 -22.00 -0.56
C GLY A 288 16.97 -21.47 0.72
N GLN A 289 16.20 -21.22 1.77
CA GLN A 289 16.74 -20.90 3.10
C GLN A 289 17.18 -22.18 3.85
N PRO A 290 18.05 -22.06 4.87
CA PRO A 290 18.43 -23.18 5.73
C PRO A 290 17.19 -23.89 6.29
N ARG A 291 17.22 -25.23 6.29
CA ARG A 291 16.12 -26.06 6.78
C ARG A 291 16.30 -26.29 8.28
N ASP A 292 15.22 -26.11 9.02
CA ASP A 292 15.17 -26.44 10.44
C ASP A 292 15.26 -27.97 10.60
N ARG A 293 16.23 -28.42 11.41
CA ARG A 293 16.47 -29.85 11.67
C ARG A 293 15.62 -30.37 12.83
N ASP A 294 15.15 -29.48 13.70
CA ASP A 294 14.38 -29.81 14.90
C ASP A 294 12.86 -29.70 14.65
N ALA A 295 12.47 -29.36 13.41
CA ALA A 295 11.09 -29.24 12.98
C ALA A 295 10.63 -30.46 12.15
N VAL A 296 9.45 -30.97 12.48
CA VAL A 296 8.75 -32.02 11.74
C VAL A 296 7.41 -31.48 11.26
N GLY A 297 7.27 -31.34 9.95
CA GLY A 297 6.07 -30.87 9.29
C GLY A 297 5.20 -32.00 8.76
N TYR A 298 3.91 -31.73 8.63
CA TYR A 298 2.97 -32.62 7.94
C TYR A 298 2.06 -31.82 7.02
N LEU A 299 1.97 -32.25 5.78
CA LEU A 299 0.95 -31.82 4.83
C LEU A 299 -0.34 -32.62 5.05
N VAL A 300 -1.46 -31.91 5.04
CA VAL A 300 -2.80 -32.46 5.11
C VAL A 300 -3.42 -32.36 3.72
N ALA A 301 -3.85 -33.49 3.18
CA ALA A 301 -4.55 -33.55 1.91
C ALA A 301 -5.94 -34.18 2.07
N ASN A 302 -6.85 -33.81 1.18
CA ASN A 302 -8.13 -34.50 1.00
C ASN A 302 -7.96 -35.78 0.17
N GLU A 303 -9.07 -36.47 -0.08
CA GLU A 303 -9.11 -37.74 -0.81
C GLU A 303 -8.71 -37.57 -2.28
N GLU A 304 -8.96 -36.39 -2.85
CA GLU A 304 -8.55 -36.02 -4.21
C GLU A 304 -7.06 -35.63 -4.33
N GLY A 305 -6.30 -35.66 -3.24
CA GLY A 305 -4.86 -35.32 -3.22
C GLY A 305 -4.56 -33.82 -3.32
N ALA A 306 -5.54 -32.96 -3.07
CA ALA A 306 -5.34 -31.53 -2.88
C ALA A 306 -4.81 -31.27 -1.47
N ILE A 307 -3.73 -30.50 -1.34
CA ILE A 307 -3.13 -30.17 -0.05
C ILE A 307 -3.96 -29.05 0.61
N ILE A 308 -4.80 -29.42 1.56
CA ILE A 308 -5.76 -28.55 2.23
C ILE A 308 -5.22 -27.90 3.50
N GLY A 309 -4.09 -28.36 4.03
CA GLY A 309 -3.53 -27.82 5.26
C GLY A 309 -2.12 -28.29 5.55
N ALA A 310 -1.56 -27.80 6.64
CA ALA A 310 -0.28 -28.23 7.18
C ALA A 310 -0.21 -27.98 8.69
N TYR A 311 0.64 -28.74 9.37
CA TYR A 311 1.02 -28.47 10.75
C TYR A 311 2.48 -28.82 11.00
N CYS A 312 3.06 -28.24 12.05
CA CYS A 312 4.46 -28.40 12.39
C CYS A 312 4.62 -28.69 13.88
N PHE A 313 5.40 -29.72 14.19
CA PHE A 313 5.93 -29.97 15.51
C PHE A 313 7.39 -29.52 15.57
N ARG A 314 7.81 -28.99 16.71
CA ARG A 314 9.20 -28.64 16.96
C ARG A 314 9.62 -29.13 18.34
N GLU A 315 10.81 -29.70 18.46
CA GLU A 315 11.40 -29.92 19.77
C GLU A 315 11.80 -28.57 20.36
N ARG A 316 11.32 -28.27 21.56
CA ARG A 316 11.74 -27.09 22.30
C ARG A 316 12.27 -27.51 23.66
N THR A 317 13.32 -26.83 24.10
CA THR A 317 13.82 -26.93 25.47
C THR A 317 13.26 -25.74 26.23
N ARG A 318 12.40 -25.97 27.22
CA ARG A 318 11.98 -24.92 28.15
C ARG A 318 13.01 -24.82 29.28
N LEU A 319 13.16 -23.63 29.86
CA LEU A 319 14.07 -23.38 30.99
C LEU A 319 13.82 -24.42 32.09
N ASN A 320 14.87 -25.16 32.46
CA ASN A 320 14.87 -26.22 33.48
C ASN A 320 13.95 -27.43 33.22
N GLN A 321 13.60 -27.72 31.96
CA GLN A 321 12.81 -28.91 31.60
C GLN A 321 13.47 -29.73 30.48
N SER A 322 13.16 -31.02 30.43
CA SER A 322 13.54 -31.90 29.32
C SER A 322 12.95 -31.40 28.00
N LYS A 323 13.63 -31.72 26.89
CA LYS A 323 13.10 -31.46 25.55
C LYS A 323 11.69 -32.03 25.42
N GLN A 324 10.75 -31.19 24.97
CA GLN A 324 9.37 -31.57 24.75
C GLN A 324 8.96 -31.17 23.34
N TRP A 325 8.11 -31.99 22.71
CA TRP A 325 7.48 -31.63 21.46
C TRP A 325 6.45 -30.52 21.67
N THR A 326 6.43 -29.56 20.75
CA THR A 326 5.42 -28.50 20.72
C THR A 326 4.78 -28.46 19.34
N LEU A 327 3.45 -28.42 19.28
CA LEU A 327 2.72 -28.05 18.07
C LEU A 327 2.90 -26.55 17.85
N ASP A 328 3.84 -26.21 16.99
CA ASP A 328 4.34 -24.84 16.73
C ASP A 328 3.32 -24.03 15.93
N TRP A 329 2.68 -24.65 14.94
CA TRP A 329 1.56 -24.06 14.21
C TRP A 329 0.75 -25.13 13.47
N ILE A 330 -0.51 -24.79 13.22
CA ILE A 330 -1.42 -25.58 12.39
C ILE A 330 -2.30 -24.65 11.56
N TRP A 331 -2.47 -25.00 10.29
CA TRP A 331 -3.38 -24.30 9.40
C TRP A 331 -4.11 -25.27 8.48
N ILE A 332 -5.42 -25.10 8.41
CA ILE A 332 -6.30 -25.78 7.47
C ILE A 332 -7.05 -24.70 6.70
N CYS A 333 -7.13 -24.88 5.39
CA CYS A 333 -7.91 -24.03 4.49
C CYS A 333 -9.33 -23.84 5.04
N PRO A 334 -9.85 -22.59 5.12
CA PRO A 334 -11.15 -22.30 5.69
C PRO A 334 -12.29 -23.19 5.18
N LYS A 335 -12.33 -23.48 3.87
CA LYS A 335 -13.37 -24.33 3.26
C LYS A 335 -13.36 -25.79 3.72
N HIS A 336 -12.23 -26.25 4.26
CA HIS A 336 -12.05 -27.61 4.78
C HIS A 336 -12.05 -27.69 6.31
N ARG A 337 -12.31 -26.57 7.01
CA ARG A 337 -12.44 -26.61 8.47
C ARG A 337 -13.73 -27.31 8.87
N ARG A 338 -13.73 -27.88 10.08
CA ARG A 338 -14.89 -28.60 10.67
C ARG A 338 -15.34 -29.85 9.89
N MET A 339 -14.58 -30.30 8.89
CA MET A 339 -14.82 -31.55 8.15
C MET A 339 -14.10 -32.77 8.77
N GLY A 340 -13.56 -32.64 9.98
CA GLY A 340 -12.93 -33.73 10.72
C GLY A 340 -11.52 -34.12 10.28
N HIS A 341 -10.87 -33.39 9.36
CA HIS A 341 -9.52 -33.75 8.88
C HIS A 341 -8.47 -33.85 9.99
N LEU A 342 -8.48 -32.93 10.95
CA LEU A 342 -7.57 -32.98 12.11
C LEU A 342 -7.98 -34.10 13.09
N ALA A 343 -9.28 -34.23 13.38
CA ALA A 343 -9.80 -35.24 14.30
C ALA A 343 -9.37 -36.66 13.92
N ARG A 344 -9.44 -37.01 12.63
CA ARG A 344 -9.01 -38.32 12.12
C ARG A 344 -7.53 -38.63 12.38
N ARG A 345 -6.68 -37.61 12.53
CA ARG A 345 -5.22 -37.76 12.73
C ARG A 345 -4.81 -37.56 14.17
N TRP A 346 -5.66 -36.95 14.99
CA TRP A 346 -5.30 -36.48 16.33
C TRP A 346 -4.77 -37.58 17.24
N LYS A 347 -5.45 -38.73 17.28
CA LYS A 347 -4.99 -39.89 18.07
C LYS A 347 -3.58 -40.33 17.68
N GLY A 348 -3.29 -40.45 16.39
CA GLY A 348 -1.96 -40.81 15.90
C GLY A 348 -0.90 -39.76 16.22
N LEU A 349 -1.27 -38.48 16.32
CA LEU A 349 -0.35 -37.44 16.79
C LEU A 349 -0.03 -37.58 18.27
N ARG A 350 -1.02 -37.92 19.11
CA ARG A 350 -0.81 -38.18 20.54
C ARG A 350 0.07 -39.41 20.75
N GLU A 351 -0.11 -40.45 19.94
CA GLU A 351 0.77 -41.64 19.95
C GLU A 351 2.21 -41.32 19.51
N ALA A 352 2.38 -40.45 18.51
CA ALA A 352 3.70 -40.13 17.96
C ALA A 352 4.49 -39.09 18.79
N PHE A 353 3.81 -38.11 19.39
CA PHE A 353 4.44 -36.95 20.03
C PHE A 353 4.15 -36.85 21.54
N GLY A 354 3.34 -37.76 22.10
CA GLY A 354 2.99 -37.78 23.52
C GLY A 354 2.19 -36.54 23.96
N ASP A 355 2.39 -36.12 25.20
CA ASP A 355 1.85 -34.89 25.79
C ASP A 355 2.61 -33.65 25.32
N PHE A 356 2.46 -33.32 24.04
CA PHE A 356 3.04 -32.13 23.45
C PHE A 356 2.30 -30.84 23.86
N ALA A 357 3.03 -29.75 24.02
CA ALA A 357 2.42 -28.43 24.23
C ALA A 357 1.91 -27.82 22.92
N ILE A 358 1.02 -26.84 22.98
CA ILE A 358 0.56 -26.08 21.81
C ILE A 358 1.02 -24.62 21.94
N GLU A 359 1.73 -24.13 20.93
CA GLU A 359 2.27 -22.77 20.94
C GLU A 359 1.16 -21.73 20.74
N HIS A 360 1.24 -20.63 21.50
CA HIS A 360 0.34 -19.48 21.38
C HIS A 360 0.77 -18.50 20.29
N PRO A 361 -0.16 -17.69 19.75
CA PRO A 361 -1.62 -17.70 19.94
C PRO A 361 -2.36 -18.88 19.33
N VAL A 362 -3.40 -19.34 20.04
CA VAL A 362 -4.33 -20.39 19.61
C VAL A 362 -5.67 -19.79 19.18
N SER A 363 -6.10 -20.09 17.95
CA SER A 363 -7.42 -19.68 17.41
C SER A 363 -8.58 -20.26 18.22
N ASP A 364 -9.73 -19.58 18.24
CA ASP A 364 -10.92 -20.06 18.97
C ASP A 364 -11.42 -21.41 18.46
N GLU A 365 -11.30 -21.70 17.17
CA GLU A 365 -11.64 -23.01 16.60
C GLU A 365 -10.76 -24.13 17.17
N MET A 366 -9.48 -23.86 17.42
CA MET A 366 -8.56 -24.84 18.00
C MET A 366 -8.86 -25.05 19.49
N LYS A 367 -9.21 -23.99 20.24
CA LYS A 367 -9.66 -24.13 21.65
C LYS A 367 -10.91 -25.01 21.74
N LEU A 368 -11.90 -24.76 20.88
CA LEU A 368 -13.12 -25.56 20.80
C LEU A 368 -12.82 -27.02 20.40
N PHE A 369 -11.91 -27.22 19.45
CA PHE A 369 -11.47 -28.55 19.04
C PHE A 369 -10.85 -29.33 20.21
N LEU A 370 -9.92 -28.73 20.95
CA LEU A 370 -9.24 -29.37 22.08
C LEU A 370 -10.21 -29.71 23.20
N SER A 371 -11.14 -28.80 23.51
CA SER A 371 -12.20 -29.05 24.49
C SER A 371 -13.05 -30.27 24.10
N LYS A 372 -13.38 -30.42 22.82
CA LYS A 372 -14.14 -31.58 22.32
C LYS A 372 -13.34 -32.89 22.39
N GLN A 373 -12.01 -32.84 22.28
CA GLN A 373 -11.15 -34.02 22.41
C GLN A 373 -10.82 -34.37 23.87
N GLY A 374 -11.14 -33.50 24.83
CA GLY A 374 -10.71 -33.65 26.23
C GLY A 374 -9.25 -33.25 26.48
N ASP A 375 -8.59 -32.58 25.52
CA ASP A 375 -7.17 -32.23 25.54
C ASP A 375 -6.93 -30.73 25.83
N SER A 376 -7.86 -30.06 26.55
CA SER A 376 -7.71 -28.64 26.91
C SER A 376 -6.44 -28.36 27.72
N ALA A 377 -5.92 -29.35 28.45
CA ALA A 377 -4.70 -29.24 29.24
C ALA A 377 -3.43 -28.96 28.40
N LEU A 378 -3.46 -29.22 27.08
CA LEU A 378 -2.33 -28.93 26.19
C LEU A 378 -2.12 -27.42 25.95
N LEU A 379 -3.07 -26.57 26.37
CA LEU A 379 -2.99 -25.11 26.28
C LEU A 379 -2.31 -24.44 27.47
N SER A 380 -2.23 -25.15 28.61
CA SER A 380 -1.82 -24.62 29.93
C SER A 380 -0.35 -24.85 30.28
N LEU A 381 0.47 -25.29 29.32
CA LEU A 381 1.90 -25.48 29.47
C LEU A 381 2.63 -24.48 28.58
#